data_AF-A0A953YKA1-F1
#
_entry.id   AF-A0A953YKA1-F1
#
_cell.length_a   1.000
_cell.length_b   1.000
_cell.length_c   1.000
_cell.angle_alpha   90.00
_cell.angle_beta   90.00
_cell.angle_gamma   90.00
#
_symmetry.space_group_name_H-M   'P 1'
#
loop_
_entity.id
_entity.type
_entity.pdbx_description
1 polymer ?
#
loop_
_entity_poly.entity_id
_entity_poly.type
_entity_poly.pdbx_seq_one_letter_code
_entity_poly.pdbx_strand_id
1 'polypeptide(L)'
;MGRPPAFDEDEVLTGAMHAFRRKGYRGASVRDLEQATGLKMGSIYNSFGDKAGLFDAAFAHYNASFVRGRIDRFAPPSAGLAGLRALFLSVTEEPGGESYGCLITNSAVELGGAEPAPAWVADG
;
A
#
# COMPACT_ATOMS: atom_id res chain seq x y z
N MET A 1 -11.97 10.06 25.80
CA MET A 1 -12.84 10.21 24.63
C MET A 1 -12.32 11.40 23.83
N GLY A 2 -11.51 11.12 22.80
CA GLY A 2 -10.78 12.14 22.05
C GLY A 2 -11.65 12.75 20.95
N ARG A 3 -11.52 14.07 20.78
CA ARG A 3 -12.14 14.83 19.69
C ARG A 3 -11.79 14.17 18.35
N PRO A 4 -12.76 13.99 17.42
CA PRO A 4 -12.48 13.38 16.13
C PRO A 4 -11.34 14.15 15.43
N PRO A 5 -10.45 13.44 14.72
CA PRO A 5 -9.36 14.09 14.00
C PRO A 5 -9.91 15.18 13.08
N ALA A 6 -9.20 16.32 12.99
CA ALA A 6 -9.62 17.45 12.15
C ALA A 6 -9.33 17.22 10.65
N PHE A 7 -9.08 15.97 10.24
CA PHE A 7 -8.66 15.58 8.91
C PHE A 7 -9.47 14.38 8.43
N ASP A 8 -9.52 14.20 7.11
CA ASP A 8 -10.06 13.01 6.48
C ASP A 8 -9.03 11.87 6.57
N GLU A 9 -9.39 10.80 7.28
CA GLU A 9 -8.51 9.66 7.52
C GLU A 9 -8.19 8.90 6.22
N ASP A 10 -9.16 8.76 5.31
CA ASP A 10 -8.97 8.05 4.05
C ASP A 10 -7.99 8.81 3.14
N GLU A 11 -8.07 10.15 3.11
CA GLU A 11 -7.10 10.98 2.39
C GLU A 11 -5.69 10.84 2.96
N VAL A 12 -5.56 10.87 4.29
CA VAL A 12 -4.28 10.73 5.00
C VAL A 12 -3.67 9.35 4.74
N LEU A 13 -4.46 8.29 4.86
CA LEU A 13 -4.01 6.92 4.61
C LEU A 13 -3.66 6.69 3.14
N THR A 14 -4.41 7.28 2.21
CA THR A 14 -4.08 7.26 0.77
C THR A 14 -2.73 7.93 0.52
N GLY A 15 -2.48 9.11 1.09
CA GLY A 15 -1.19 9.80 1.00
C GLY A 15 -0.03 8.98 1.56
N ALA A 16 -0.17 8.47 2.79
CA ALA A 16 0.84 7.63 3.43
C ALA A 16 1.12 6.35 2.63
N MET A 17 0.06 5.67 2.16
CA MET A 17 0.15 4.49 1.30
C MET A 17 0.95 4.78 0.03
N HIS A 18 0.70 5.90 -0.66
CA HIS A 18 1.48 6.27 -1.84
C HIS A 18 2.96 6.52 -1.52
N ALA A 19 3.25 7.16 -0.39
CA ALA A 19 4.63 7.37 0.06
C ALA A 19 5.35 6.05 0.32
N PHE A 20 4.73 5.13 1.07
CA PHE A 20 5.29 3.81 1.35
C PHE A 20 5.42 2.94 0.10
N ARG A 21 4.42 2.98 -0.80
CA ARG A 21 4.46 2.23 -2.06
C ARG A 21 5.63 2.65 -2.94
N ARG A 22 5.93 3.96 -2.98
CA ARG A 22 7.01 4.52 -3.80
C ARG A 22 8.39 4.38 -3.16
N LYS A 23 8.50 4.50 -1.83
CA LYS A 23 9.80 4.60 -1.13
C LYS A 23 10.13 3.40 -0.25
N GLY A 24 9.21 2.45 -0.07
CA GLY A 24 9.32 1.38 0.92
C GLY A 24 9.09 1.88 2.34
N TYR A 25 8.92 0.93 3.27
CA TYR A 25 8.78 1.22 4.69
C TYR A 25 10.02 1.90 5.23
N ARG A 26 11.23 1.36 4.98
CA ARG A 26 12.49 1.91 5.49
C ARG A 26 12.86 3.22 4.78
N GLY A 27 12.60 3.34 3.48
CA GLY A 27 13.00 4.50 2.69
C GLY A 27 12.09 5.73 2.81
N ALA A 28 10.81 5.56 3.21
CA ALA A 28 9.92 6.70 3.44
C ALA A 28 10.37 7.48 4.70
N SER A 29 10.85 8.71 4.53
CA SER A 29 11.24 9.55 5.66
C SER A 29 10.03 10.18 6.34
N VAL A 30 10.22 10.66 7.57
CA VAL A 30 9.25 11.50 8.29
C VAL A 30 8.76 12.67 7.43
N ARG A 31 9.67 13.37 6.76
CA ARG A 31 9.34 14.51 5.89
C ARG A 31 8.48 14.10 4.68
N ASP A 32 8.76 12.92 4.12
CA ASP A 32 7.95 12.38 3.03
C ASP A 32 6.52 12.09 3.48
N LEU A 33 6.36 11.54 4.68
CA LEU A 33 5.06 11.24 5.26
C LEU A 33 4.29 12.51 5.60
N GLU A 34 4.94 13.54 6.16
CA GLU A 34 4.30 14.84 6.36
C GLU A 34 3.85 15.48 5.04
N GLN A 35 4.69 15.42 4.01
CA GLN A 35 4.35 15.96 2.70
C GLN A 35 3.21 15.20 2.03
N ALA A 36 3.20 13.86 2.13
CA ALA A 36 2.20 13.04 1.48
C ALA A 36 0.84 13.06 2.20
N THR A 37 0.83 13.21 3.52
CA THR A 37 -0.40 13.22 4.33
C THR A 37 -0.94 14.62 4.60
N GLY A 38 -0.12 15.67 4.38
CA GLY A 38 -0.46 17.04 4.77
C GLY A 38 -0.41 17.30 6.29
N LEU A 39 -0.09 16.28 7.10
CA LEU A 39 -0.02 16.37 8.55
C LEU A 39 1.41 16.63 9.04
N LYS A 40 1.51 17.12 10.27
CA LYS A 40 2.78 17.17 11.01
C LYS A 40 3.00 15.88 11.78
N MET A 41 4.26 15.52 12.03
CA MET A 41 4.63 14.29 12.74
C MET A 41 3.94 14.10 14.08
N GLY A 42 3.78 15.19 14.85
CA GLY A 42 3.04 15.13 16.11
C GLY A 42 1.61 14.64 15.93
N SER A 43 0.91 15.10 14.89
CA SER A 43 -0.45 14.68 14.56
C SER A 43 -0.50 13.24 14.05
N ILE A 44 0.48 12.86 13.22
CA ILE A 44 0.61 11.49 12.71
C ILE A 44 0.79 10.52 13.88
N TYR A 45 1.78 10.74 14.73
CA TYR A 45 2.08 9.84 15.85
C TYR A 45 1.01 9.89 16.94
N ASN A 46 0.34 11.02 17.15
CA ASN A 46 -0.82 11.06 18.03
C ASN A 46 -1.98 10.19 17.54
N SER A 47 -2.16 10.06 16.22
CA SER A 47 -3.30 9.35 15.63
C SER A 47 -2.99 7.88 15.36
N PHE A 48 -1.76 7.58 14.95
CA PHE A 48 -1.34 6.25 14.49
C PHE A 48 -0.23 5.62 15.37
N GLY A 49 0.14 6.28 16.47
CA GLY A 49 1.17 5.82 17.41
C GLY A 49 2.58 6.16 16.95
N ASP A 50 3.02 5.53 15.86
CA ASP A 50 4.36 5.70 15.29
C ASP A 50 4.36 5.47 13.77
N LYS A 51 5.54 5.32 13.18
CA LYS A 51 5.67 5.02 11.75
C LYS A 51 5.16 3.62 11.40
N ALA A 52 5.32 2.64 12.30
CA ALA A 52 4.83 1.28 12.09
C ALA A 52 3.30 1.24 12.13
N GLY A 53 2.68 1.90 13.10
CA GLY A 53 1.22 2.00 13.17
C GLY A 53 0.62 2.77 11.98
N LEU A 54 1.26 3.84 11.49
CA LEU A 54 0.83 4.48 10.24
C LEU A 54 0.99 3.53 9.04
N PHE A 55 2.09 2.78 8.98
CA PHE A 55 2.32 1.81 7.91
C PHE A 55 1.26 0.70 7.90
N ASP A 56 0.95 0.12 9.06
CA ASP A 56 -0.07 -0.93 9.20
C ASP A 56 -1.45 -0.42 8.75
N ALA A 57 -1.82 0.79 9.17
CA ALA A 57 -3.08 1.42 8.76
C ALA A 57 -3.11 1.69 7.24
N ALA A 58 -2.03 2.22 6.67
CA ALA A 58 -1.92 2.47 5.23
C ALA A 58 -1.91 1.17 4.41
N PHE A 59 -1.31 0.10 4.94
CA PHE A 59 -1.29 -1.22 4.31
C PHE A 59 -2.68 -1.86 4.32
N ALA A 60 -3.39 -1.78 5.44
CA ALA A 60 -4.78 -2.23 5.54
C ALA A 60 -5.68 -1.45 4.58
N HIS A 61 -5.51 -0.12 4.50
CA HIS A 61 -6.20 0.74 3.54
C HIS A 61 -5.95 0.32 2.10
N TYR A 62 -4.69 0.06 1.72
CA TYR A 62 -4.35 -0.44 0.38
C TYR A 62 -5.07 -1.76 0.05
N ASN A 63 -5.10 -2.70 1.00
CA ASN A 63 -5.77 -3.98 0.79
C ASN A 63 -7.28 -3.81 0.62
N ALA A 64 -7.92 -2.96 1.42
CA ALA A 64 -9.36 -2.72 1.38
C ALA A 64 -9.80 -1.92 0.15
N SER A 65 -9.06 -0.88 -0.24
CA SER A 65 -9.48 0.04 -1.30
C SER A 65 -8.95 -0.34 -2.68
N PHE A 66 -7.67 -0.74 -2.79
CA PHE A 66 -7.06 -1.08 -4.08
C PHE A 66 -7.22 -2.56 -4.44
N VAL A 67 -6.80 -3.47 -3.55
CA VAL A 67 -6.78 -4.91 -3.87
C VAL A 67 -8.20 -5.45 -3.94
N ARG A 68 -8.98 -5.30 -2.85
CA ARG A 68 -10.38 -5.73 -2.83
C ARG A 68 -11.20 -4.98 -3.87
N GLY A 69 -11.01 -3.66 -4.01
CA GLY A 69 -11.71 -2.86 -5.03
C GLY A 69 -11.48 -3.37 -6.46
N ARG A 70 -10.25 -3.77 -6.83
CA ARG A 70 -9.97 -4.40 -8.13
C ARG A 70 -10.67 -5.75 -8.28
N ILE A 71 -10.64 -6.60 -7.24
CA ILE A 71 -11.31 -7.91 -7.27
C ILE A 71 -12.82 -7.73 -7.45
N ASP A 72 -13.45 -6.86 -6.67
CA ASP A 72 -14.89 -6.63 -6.73
C ASP A 72 -15.31 -6.04 -8.09
N ARG A 73 -14.44 -5.20 -8.68
CA ARG A 73 -14.67 -4.61 -10.00
C ARG A 73 -14.53 -5.61 -11.14
N PHE A 74 -13.47 -6.41 -11.14
CA PHE A 74 -13.07 -7.20 -12.31
C PHE A 74 -13.38 -8.69 -12.19
N ALA A 75 -13.40 -9.24 -10.98
CA ALA A 75 -13.66 -10.65 -10.72
C ALA A 75 -14.82 -10.89 -9.73
N PRO A 76 -16.00 -10.24 -9.88
CA PRO A 76 -17.18 -10.66 -9.13
C PRO A 76 -17.56 -12.12 -9.48
N PRO A 77 -18.38 -12.81 -8.66
CA PRO A 77 -18.70 -14.22 -8.85
C PRO A 77 -19.23 -14.60 -10.26
N SER A 78 -19.81 -13.64 -10.97
CA SER A 78 -20.36 -13.82 -12.32
C SER A 78 -19.37 -13.60 -13.47
N ALA A 79 -18.14 -13.15 -13.20
CA ALA A 79 -17.26 -12.58 -14.23
C ALA A 79 -16.57 -13.62 -15.14
N GLY A 80 -16.47 -14.88 -14.69
CA GLY A 80 -15.81 -15.96 -15.43
C GLY A 80 -14.36 -15.64 -15.82
N LEU A 81 -13.87 -16.31 -16.87
CA LEU A 81 -12.48 -16.14 -17.36
C LEU A 81 -12.18 -14.72 -17.86
N ALA A 82 -13.17 -14.04 -18.45
CA ALA A 82 -13.00 -12.67 -18.94
C ALA A 82 -12.69 -11.70 -17.80
N GLY A 83 -13.38 -11.84 -16.66
CA GLY A 83 -13.14 -11.05 -15.46
C GLY A 83 -11.76 -11.30 -14.84
N LEU A 84 -11.36 -12.57 -14.73
CA LEU A 84 -10.02 -12.93 -14.27
C LEU A 84 -8.94 -12.29 -15.16
N ARG A 85 -9.10 -12.37 -16.49
CA ARG A 85 -8.19 -11.71 -17.43
C ARG A 85 -8.14 -10.20 -17.20
N ALA A 86 -9.28 -9.56 -17.03
CA ALA A 86 -9.36 -8.12 -16.75
C ALA A 86 -8.68 -7.75 -15.42
N LEU A 87 -8.86 -8.56 -14.38
CA LEU A 87 -8.19 -8.37 -13.09
C LEU A 87 -6.67 -8.38 -13.25
N PHE A 88 -6.11 -9.38 -13.95
CA PHE A 88 -4.67 -9.47 -14.21
C PHE A 88 -4.15 -8.32 -15.07
N LEU A 89 -4.92 -7.85 -16.05
CA LEU A 89 -4.52 -6.69 -16.86
C LEU A 89 -4.60 -5.39 -16.07
N SER A 90 -5.56 -5.26 -15.15
CA SER A 90 -5.73 -4.03 -14.35
C SER A 90 -4.51 -3.64 -13.52
N VAL A 91 -3.65 -4.60 -13.17
CA VAL A 91 -2.42 -4.32 -12.41
C VAL A 91 -1.31 -3.69 -13.24
N THR A 92 -1.44 -3.73 -14.57
CA THR A 92 -0.54 -3.05 -15.51
C THR A 92 -0.96 -1.60 -15.76
N GLU A 93 -2.17 -1.24 -15.35
CA GLU A 93 -2.76 0.10 -15.51
C GLU A 93 -2.72 0.83 -14.17
N GLU A 94 -1.61 1.53 -13.93
CA GLU A 94 -1.46 2.36 -12.73
C GLU A 94 -1.83 3.83 -13.02
N PRO A 95 -2.60 4.48 -12.11
CA PRO A 95 -2.94 5.89 -12.25
C PRO A 95 -1.69 6.76 -12.42
N GLY A 96 -1.72 7.68 -13.38
CA GLY A 96 -0.60 8.61 -13.63
C GLY A 96 0.60 8.00 -14.35
N GLY A 97 0.55 6.73 -14.77
CA GLY A 97 1.65 6.07 -15.49
C GLY A 97 2.87 5.74 -14.63
N GLU A 98 2.78 5.93 -13.31
CA GLU A 98 3.82 5.58 -12.36
C GLU A 98 3.76 4.08 -12.03
N SER A 99 4.85 3.35 -12.24
CA SER A 99 4.93 1.91 -11.90
C SER A 99 5.81 1.70 -10.68
N TYR A 100 5.21 1.75 -9.49
CA TYR A 100 5.88 1.44 -8.22
C TYR A 100 5.60 0.02 -7.73
N GLY A 101 4.98 -0.83 -8.55
CA GLY A 101 4.61 -2.19 -8.16
C GLY A 101 3.52 -2.25 -7.08
N CYS A 102 3.31 -3.42 -6.50
CA CYS A 102 2.32 -3.66 -5.45
C CYS A 102 2.93 -3.34 -4.07
N LEU A 103 2.22 -2.59 -3.22
CA LEU A 103 2.69 -2.31 -1.85
C LEU A 103 2.95 -3.62 -1.09
N ILE A 104 2.07 -4.61 -1.22
CA ILE A 104 2.20 -5.92 -0.58
C ILE A 104 3.50 -6.62 -1.01
N THR A 105 3.76 -6.71 -2.31
CA THR A 105 4.95 -7.37 -2.85
C THR A 105 6.23 -6.63 -2.42
N ASN A 106 6.24 -5.30 -2.51
CA ASN A 106 7.39 -4.49 -2.10
C ASN A 106 7.71 -4.69 -0.63
N SER A 107 6.69 -4.65 0.24
CA SER A 107 6.86 -4.85 1.68
C SER A 107 7.31 -6.27 2.02
N ALA A 108 6.80 -7.28 1.32
CA ALA A 108 7.26 -8.66 1.50
C ALA A 108 8.75 -8.82 1.16
N VAL A 109 9.22 -8.22 0.07
CA VAL A 109 10.64 -8.24 -0.32
C VAL A 109 11.50 -7.45 0.68
N GLU A 110 11.04 -6.30 1.13
CA GLU A 110 11.80 -5.42 2.03
C GLU A 110 11.91 -5.98 3.46
N LEU A 111 10.83 -6.56 3.97
CA LEU A 111 10.67 -6.96 5.37
C LEU A 111 10.75 -8.47 5.61
N GLY A 112 10.58 -9.30 4.57
CA GLY A 112 10.50 -10.77 4.67
C GLY A 112 11.80 -11.48 5.03
N GLY A 113 12.92 -10.75 5.16
CA GLY A 113 14.24 -11.35 5.40
C GLY A 113 14.79 -12.09 4.17
N ALA A 114 16.10 -12.37 4.18
CA ALA A 114 16.73 -13.16 3.14
C ALA A 114 16.69 -14.64 3.53
N GLU A 115 15.66 -15.37 3.08
CA GLU A 115 15.83 -16.82 2.95
C GLU A 115 16.75 -17.08 1.75
N PRO A 116 17.76 -17.97 1.87
CA PRO A 116 18.56 -18.35 0.72
C PRO A 116 17.63 -18.92 -0.35
N ALA A 117 17.83 -18.49 -1.61
CA ALA A 117 17.03 -18.98 -2.71
C ALA A 117 17.05 -20.53 -2.73
N PRO A 118 15.91 -21.18 -2.93
CA PRO A 118 15.88 -22.63 -3.10
C PRO A 118 16.84 -23.07 -4.21
N ALA A 119 17.49 -24.22 -4.06
CA ALA A 119 18.52 -24.69 -4.98
C ALA A 119 18.08 -24.72 -6.47
N TRP A 120 16.79 -24.94 -6.74
CA TRP A 120 16.23 -24.97 -8.09
C TRP A 120 16.15 -23.60 -8.79
N VAL A 121 16.31 -22.49 -8.06
CA VAL A 121 16.34 -21.12 -8.63
C VAL A 121 17.72 -20.78 -9.20
N ALA A 122 18.79 -21.46 -8.76
CA ALA A 122 20.16 -21.16 -9.19
C ALA A 122 20.55 -21.78 -10.54
N ASP A 123 19.75 -22.74 -11.04
CA ASP A 123 20.08 -23.55 -12.22
C ASP A 123 19.29 -23.17 -13.49
N GLY A 124 18.66 -21.99 -13.53
CA GLY A 124 17.79 -21.50 -14.62
C GLY A 124 18.38 -20.41 -15.48
#